data_AF-A0A429NC71-F1
#
_entry.id   AF-A0A429NC71-F1
#
_cell.length_a   1.000
_cell.length_b   1.000
_cell.length_c   1.000
_cell.angle_alpha   90.00
_cell.angle_beta   90.00
_cell.angle_gamma   90.00
#
_symmetry.space_group_name_H-M   'P 1'
#
loop_
_entity.id
_entity.type
_entity.pdbx_description
1 polymer ?
#
loop_
_entity_poly.entity_id
_entity_poly.type
_entity_poly.pdbx_seq_one_letter_code
_entity_poly.pdbx_strand_id
1 'polypeptide(L)'
;MPAHVSLLLLFGVVLPAALVLFCAVGLAGYRFGLRLEIRHRHPGGIVRPVLPAQRRAGPHREYVDLTPAERAAFAGLARQLGEGY
;
A
#
# COMPACT_ATOMS: atom_id res chain seq x y z
N MET A 1 -19.95 -21.83 45.35
CA MET A 1 -18.94 -20.74 45.36
C MET A 1 -18.23 -20.74 44.00
N PRO A 2 -18.63 -19.89 43.02
CA PRO A 2 -18.07 -19.88 41.66
C PRO A 2 -17.54 -18.51 41.18
N ALA A 3 -17.20 -17.58 42.08
CA ALA A 3 -16.83 -16.20 41.68
C ALA A 3 -15.46 -16.11 40.98
N HIS A 4 -14.52 -17.00 41.34
CA HIS A 4 -13.14 -17.01 40.82
C HIS A 4 -13.06 -17.46 39.35
N VAL A 5 -13.96 -18.36 38.92
CA VAL A 5 -14.00 -18.87 37.54
C VAL A 5 -14.55 -17.81 36.58
N SER A 6 -15.59 -17.07 37.01
CA SER A 6 -16.13 -15.94 36.24
C SER A 6 -15.12 -14.80 36.10
N LEU A 7 -14.31 -14.51 37.12
CA LEU A 7 -13.26 -13.49 37.03
C LEU A 7 -12.18 -13.90 36.02
N LEU A 8 -11.67 -15.13 36.08
CA LEU A 8 -10.63 -15.60 35.16
C LEU A 8 -11.15 -15.68 33.71
N LEU A 9 -12.40 -16.07 33.51
CA LEU A 9 -13.02 -16.13 32.18
C LEU A 9 -13.33 -14.73 31.63
N LEU A 10 -13.74 -13.80 32.49
CA LEU A 10 -13.92 -12.39 32.14
C LEU A 10 -12.57 -11.77 31.75
N PHE A 11 -11.53 -11.91 32.56
CA PHE A 11 -10.20 -11.37 32.23
C PHE A 11 -9.58 -12.07 31.02
N GLY A 12 -9.78 -13.38 30.86
CA GLY A 12 -9.23 -14.15 29.74
C GLY A 12 -9.83 -13.80 28.38
N VAL A 13 -11.06 -13.26 28.32
CA VAL A 13 -11.75 -12.93 27.06
C VAL A 13 -11.90 -11.42 26.86
N VAL A 14 -12.27 -10.68 27.91
CA VAL A 14 -12.52 -9.24 27.81
C VAL A 14 -11.24 -8.46 27.59
N LEU A 15 -10.14 -8.85 28.27
CA LEU A 15 -8.86 -8.16 28.12
C LEU A 15 -8.29 -8.27 26.69
N PRO A 16 -8.22 -9.46 26.05
CA PRO A 16 -7.75 -9.55 24.67
C PRO A 16 -8.74 -8.92 23.68
N ALA A 17 -10.06 -9.04 23.91
CA ALA A 17 -11.04 -8.39 23.04
C ALA A 17 -10.89 -6.85 23.07
N ALA A 18 -10.69 -6.27 24.25
CA ALA A 18 -10.44 -4.83 24.41
C ALA A 18 -9.12 -4.42 23.76
N LEU A 19 -8.06 -5.23 23.90
CA LEU A 19 -6.77 -4.97 23.26
C LEU A 19 -6.89 -4.99 21.72
N VAL A 20 -7.56 -5.99 21.15
CA VAL A 20 -7.79 -6.10 19.70
C VAL A 20 -8.60 -4.91 19.20
N LEU A 21 -9.66 -4.51 19.92
CA LEU A 21 -10.45 -3.35 19.57
C LEU A 21 -9.61 -2.07 19.61
N PHE A 22 -8.80 -1.89 20.66
CA PHE A 22 -7.89 -0.75 20.78
C PHE A 22 -6.87 -0.71 19.64
N CYS A 23 -6.25 -1.85 19.31
CA CYS A 23 -5.33 -1.96 18.17
C CYS A 23 -6.02 -1.66 16.84
N ALA A 24 -7.23 -2.17 16.62
CA ALA A 24 -7.99 -1.93 15.39
C ALA A 24 -8.35 -0.44 15.24
N VAL A 25 -8.84 0.19 16.31
CA VAL A 25 -9.17 1.62 16.33
C VAL A 25 -7.91 2.48 16.17
N GLY A 26 -6.82 2.13 16.85
CA GLY A 26 -5.53 2.82 16.73
C GLY A 26 -4.96 2.72 15.31
N LEU A 27 -5.02 1.53 14.68
CA LEU A 27 -4.54 1.34 13.31
C LEU A 27 -5.44 2.03 12.29
N ALA A 28 -6.77 1.99 12.47
CA ALA A 28 -7.72 2.73 11.64
C ALA A 28 -7.51 4.24 11.77
N GLY A 29 -7.34 4.74 13.00
CA GLY A 29 -7.04 6.14 13.30
C GLY A 29 -5.71 6.60 12.74
N TYR A 30 -4.64 5.79 12.86
CA TYR A 30 -3.33 6.08 12.27
C TYR A 30 -3.39 6.12 10.74
N ARG A 31 -4.05 5.14 10.11
CA ARG A 31 -4.23 5.10 8.66
C ARG A 31 -5.09 6.27 8.18
N PHE A 32 -6.11 6.65 8.95
CA PHE A 32 -6.97 7.78 8.63
C PHE A 32 -6.22 9.10 8.82
N GLY A 33 -5.44 9.25 9.88
CA GLY A 33 -4.55 10.38 10.15
C GLY A 33 -3.53 10.56 9.03
N LEU A 34 -2.87 9.49 8.58
CA LEU A 34 -1.95 9.54 7.45
C LEU A 34 -2.67 9.94 6.15
N ARG A 35 -3.86 9.39 5.89
CA ARG A 35 -4.68 9.78 4.72
C ARG A 35 -5.14 11.23 4.80
N LEU A 36 -5.53 11.70 5.97
CA LEU A 36 -5.92 13.08 6.21
C LEU A 36 -4.72 14.01 6.09
N GLU A 37 -3.54 13.63 6.57
CA GLU A 37 -2.32 14.42 6.47
C GLU A 37 -1.82 14.51 5.03
N ILE A 38 -1.94 13.43 4.25
CA ILE A 38 -1.71 13.44 2.79
C ILE A 38 -2.74 14.35 2.10
N ARG A 39 -4.01 14.30 2.51
CA ARG A 39 -5.08 15.15 1.97
C ARG A 39 -4.93 16.63 2.39
N HIS A 40 -4.43 16.89 3.59
CA HIS A 40 -4.14 18.22 4.14
C HIS A 40 -2.84 18.80 3.61
N ARG A 41 -1.88 17.98 3.15
CA ARG A 41 -0.74 18.42 2.31
C ARG A 41 -1.15 18.79 0.90
N HIS A 42 -2.42 18.59 0.53
CA HIS A 42 -3.00 19.12 -0.68
C HIS A 42 -4.15 20.10 -0.39
N PRO A 43 -3.91 21.18 0.37
CA PRO A 43 -4.82 22.31 0.30
C PRO A 43 -4.50 23.03 -1.01
N GLY A 44 -5.48 23.18 -1.89
CA GLY A 44 -5.33 24.00 -3.08
C GLY A 44 -4.83 25.38 -2.68
N GLY A 45 -3.72 25.83 -3.29
CA GLY A 45 -3.22 27.19 -3.08
C GLY A 45 -1.72 27.34 -3.27
N ILE A 46 -1.31 27.60 -4.52
CA ILE A 46 -0.06 28.29 -4.87
C ILE A 46 1.24 27.61 -4.38
N VAL A 47 1.50 26.40 -4.84
CA VAL A 47 2.88 25.92 -4.94
C VAL A 47 3.22 25.93 -6.42
N ARG A 48 4.12 26.82 -6.83
CA ARG A 48 4.74 26.80 -8.16
C ARG A 48 5.06 25.33 -8.48
N PRO A 49 4.59 24.78 -9.62
CA PRO A 49 4.84 23.39 -9.93
C PRO A 49 6.33 23.26 -10.25
N VAL A 50 7.15 22.99 -9.23
CA VAL A 50 8.53 22.54 -9.43
C VAL A 50 8.51 21.17 -10.13
N LEU A 51 7.40 20.43 -10.02
CA LEU A 51 7.17 19.19 -10.72
C LEU A 51 5.98 19.32 -11.67
N PRO A 52 6.12 18.85 -12.93
CA PRO A 52 4.98 18.77 -13.84
C PRO A 52 3.89 17.90 -13.23
N ALA A 53 2.63 18.27 -13.46
CA ALA A 53 1.49 17.50 -13.00
C ALA A 53 1.65 16.04 -13.46
N GLN A 54 1.69 15.12 -12.50
CA GLN A 54 1.79 13.68 -12.77
C GLN A 54 0.62 13.28 -13.67
N ARG A 55 0.91 12.80 -14.89
CA ARG A 55 -0.13 12.36 -15.83
C ARG A 55 -1.00 11.31 -15.13
N ARG A 56 -2.31 11.57 -15.05
CA ARG A 56 -3.30 10.65 -14.47
C ARG A 56 -3.50 9.38 -15.31
N ALA A 57 -3.03 9.39 -16.56
CA ALA A 57 -3.03 8.24 -17.44
C ALA A 57 -1.57 7.90 -17.80
N GLY A 58 -1.25 6.60 -17.81
CA GLY A 58 0.02 6.11 -18.31
C GLY A 58 0.24 6.45 -19.78
N PRO A 59 1.48 6.33 -20.29
CA PRO A 59 1.73 6.46 -21.72
C PRO A 59 0.82 5.51 -22.51
N HIS A 60 0.45 5.92 -23.72
CA HIS A 60 -0.34 5.08 -24.59
C HIS A 60 0.39 3.76 -24.84
N ARG A 61 -0.35 2.67 -25.01
CA ARG A 61 0.26 1.37 -25.24
C ARG A 61 0.76 1.32 -26.68
N GLU A 62 2.05 1.44 -26.84
CA GLU A 62 2.72 1.34 -28.13
C GLU A 62 3.07 -0.12 -28.41
N TYR A 63 2.84 -0.54 -29.65
CA TYR A 63 3.17 -1.87 -30.14
C TYR A 63 4.00 -1.74 -31.40
N VAL A 64 5.04 -2.57 -31.49
CA VAL A 64 5.91 -2.65 -32.66
C VAL A 64 6.01 -4.11 -33.07
N ASP A 65 5.85 -4.36 -34.37
CA ASP A 65 6.05 -5.69 -34.93
C ASP A 65 7.54 -5.99 -35.00
N LEU A 66 7.94 -7.12 -34.41
CA LEU A 66 9.33 -7.58 -34.40
C LEU A 66 9.52 -8.63 -35.49
N THR A 67 10.59 -8.46 -36.27
CA THR A 67 11.09 -9.52 -37.15
C THR A 67 11.55 -10.73 -36.34
N PRO A 68 11.65 -11.93 -36.94
CA PRO A 68 12.14 -13.12 -36.25
C PRO A 68 13.53 -12.92 -35.61
N ALA A 69 14.41 -12.15 -36.27
CA ALA A 69 15.74 -11.83 -35.76
C ALA A 69 15.67 -10.92 -34.51
N GLU A 70 14.86 -9.85 -34.56
CA GLU A 70 14.69 -8.94 -33.43
C GLU A 70 14.05 -9.62 -32.22
N ARG A 71 13.07 -10.51 -32.46
CA ARG A 71 12.45 -11.29 -31.38
C ARG A 71 13.45 -12.20 -30.67
N ALA A 72 14.39 -12.79 -31.40
CA ALA A 72 15.45 -13.61 -30.81
C ALA A 72 16.42 -12.75 -29.97
N ALA A 73 16.82 -11.58 -30.48
CA ALA A 73 17.65 -10.63 -29.74
C ALA A 73 16.97 -10.15 -28.45
N PHE A 74 15.69 -9.78 -28.53
CA PHE A 74 14.90 -9.36 -27.38
C PHE A 74 14.77 -10.49 -26.33
N ALA A 75 14.54 -11.73 -26.77
CA ALA A 75 14.46 -12.88 -25.87
C ALA A 75 15.79 -13.15 -25.14
N GLY A 76 16.94 -12.84 -25.76
CA GLY A 76 18.24 -12.89 -25.10
C GLY A 76 18.37 -11.86 -23.98
N LEU A 77 18.01 -10.59 -24.28
CA LEU A 77 18.05 -9.50 -23.30
C LEU A 77 17.10 -9.76 -22.11
N ALA A 78 15.90 -10.26 -22.37
CA ALA A 78 14.93 -10.57 -21.33
C ALA A 78 15.45 -11.62 -20.35
N ARG A 79 16.17 -12.64 -20.85
CA ARG A 79 16.82 -13.64 -19.99
C ARG A 79 17.95 -13.03 -19.17
N GLN A 80 18.84 -12.27 -19.81
CA GLN A 80 19.97 -11.63 -19.11
C GLN A 80 19.51 -10.69 -17.98
N LEU A 81 18.43 -9.94 -18.20
CA LEU A 81 17.87 -9.04 -17.19
C LEU A 81 17.11 -9.80 -16.09
N GLY A 82 16.53 -10.95 -16.41
CA GLY A 82 15.78 -11.77 -15.46
C GLY A 82 16.66 -12.60 -14.53
N GLU A 83 17.81 -13.06 -15.02
CA GLU A 83 18.77 -13.86 -14.23
C GLU A 83 19.49 -13.01 -13.17
N GLY A 84 19.49 -11.67 -13.30
CA GLY A 84 20.25 -10.79 -12.42
C GLY A 84 21.75 -10.92 -12.68
N TYR A 85 22.46 -9.79 -12.74
CA TYR A 85 23.92 -9.79 -12.88
C TYR A 85 24.60 -10.28 -11.60
#